data_AF-A0A973D4H3-F1
#
_entry.id   AF-A0A973D4H3-F1
#
_cell.length_a   1.000
_cell.length_b   1.000
_cell.length_c   1.000
_cell.angle_alpha   90.00
_cell.angle_beta   90.00
_cell.angle_gamma   90.00
#
_symmetry.space_group_name_H-M   'P 1'
#
loop_
_entity.id
_entity.type
_entity.pdbx_description
1 polymer ?
#
loop_
_entity_poly.entity_id
_entity_poly.type
_entity_poly.pdbx_seq_one_letter_code
_entity_poly.pdbx_strand_id
1 'polypeptide(L)' 'MKKIALLATIIITATSFNANAFNVDAKYKQSCSVCHAMGIAGAPKAFDKAAWEPRLATGMDTLVDSVT' A
#
# COMPACT_ATOMS: atom_id res chain seq x y z
N MET A 1 -17.32 34.44 31.47
CA MET A 1 -16.38 33.41 31.95
C MET A 1 -16.70 32.00 31.43
N LYS A 2 -17.95 31.50 31.45
CA LYS A 2 -18.32 30.19 30.86
C LYS A 2 -18.27 30.08 29.32
N LYS A 3 -18.33 31.20 28.60
CA LYS A 3 -18.29 31.23 27.12
C LYS A 3 -16.88 31.23 26.53
N ILE A 4 -15.87 31.55 27.34
CA ILE A 4 -14.46 31.58 26.88
C ILE A 4 -13.85 30.17 26.91
N ALA A 5 -14.37 29.27 27.76
CA ALA A 5 -13.94 27.87 27.82
C ALA A 5 -14.37 27.04 26.60
N LEU A 6 -15.39 27.46 25.83
CA LEU A 6 -15.87 26.70 24.66
C LEU A 6 -15.05 26.94 23.39
N LEU A 7 -14.23 28.00 23.36
CA LEU A 7 -13.42 28.36 22.19
C LEU A 7 -12.01 27.75 22.20
N ALA A 8 -11.56 27.18 23.32
CA ALA A 8 -10.21 26.61 23.46
C ALA A 8 -10.10 25.14 22.99
N THR A 9 -11.22 24.47 22.69
CA THR A 9 -11.24 23.05 22.29
C THR A 9 -11.17 22.80 20.77
N ILE A 10 -11.09 23.85 19.94
CA ILE A 10 -11.05 23.74 18.46
C ILE A 10 -9.63 24.00 17.90
N ILE A 11 -8.57 23.78 18.69
CA ILE A 11 -7.18 23.98 18.23
C ILE A 11 -6.27 22.80 18.59
N ILE A 12 -6.75 21.55 18.42
CA ILE A 12 -5.88 20.36 18.56
C ILE A 12 -5.92 19.42 17.35
N THR A 13 -6.81 19.62 16.35
CA THR A 13 -6.92 18.68 15.21
C THR A 13 -6.12 19.07 13.96
N ALA A 14 -5.33 20.14 13.97
CA ALA A 14 -4.63 20.63 12.77
C ALA A 14 -3.16 20.15 12.62
N THR A 15 -2.62 19.39 13.56
CA THR A 15 -1.26 18.84 13.42
C THR A 15 -1.32 17.32 13.26
N SER A 16 -1.47 16.87 12.01
CA SER A 16 -0.82 15.68 11.42
C SER A 16 -1.71 15.00 10.38
N PHE A 17 -1.73 15.53 9.16
CA PHE A 17 -1.96 14.72 7.96
C PHE A 17 -0.74 14.82 7.04
N ASN A 18 0.45 14.50 7.55
CA ASN A 18 1.49 13.96 6.67
C ASN A 18 1.20 12.47 6.47
N ALA A 19 0.02 12.16 5.94
CA ALA A 19 -0.24 10.83 5.40
C ALA A 19 0.50 10.78 4.07
N ASN A 20 1.76 10.34 4.08
CA ASN A 20 2.38 9.82 2.87
C ASN A 20 1.57 8.57 2.49
N ALA A 21 0.49 8.77 1.73
CA ALA A 21 -0.30 7.67 1.21
C ALA A 21 0.63 6.77 0.41
N PHE A 22 0.68 5.48 0.75
CA PHE A 22 1.47 4.53 -0.01
C PHE A 22 0.98 4.51 -1.46
N ASN A 23 1.84 4.94 -2.38
CA ASN A 23 1.52 4.96 -3.80
C ASN A 23 1.93 3.62 -4.41
N VAL A 24 0.94 2.72 -4.54
CA VAL A 24 1.11 1.36 -5.05
C VAL A 24 1.72 1.37 -6.46
N ASP A 25 1.21 2.23 -7.34
CA ASP A 25 1.69 2.35 -8.72
C ASP A 25 3.16 2.77 -8.78
N ALA A 26 3.55 3.77 -7.98
CA ALA A 26 4.93 4.24 -7.93
C ALA A 26 5.86 3.13 -7.42
N LYS A 27 5.47 2.43 -6.35
CA LYS A 27 6.29 1.33 -5.80
C LYS A 27 6.40 0.15 -6.76
N TYR A 28 5.28 -0.24 -7.39
CA TYR A 28 5.27 -1.28 -8.41
C TYR A 28 6.22 -0.93 -9.56
N LYS A 29 6.14 0.28 -10.10
CA LYS A 29 6.99 0.75 -11.20
C LYS A 29 8.46 0.88 -10.81
N GLN A 30 8.75 1.27 -9.56
CA GLN A 30 10.12 1.49 -9.10
C GLN A 30 10.88 0.18 -8.89
N SER A 31 10.22 -0.88 -8.41
CA SER A 31 10.91 -2.08 -7.94
C SER A 31 10.37 -3.39 -8.50
N CYS A 32 9.04 -3.52 -8.67
CA CYS A 32 8.41 -4.80 -8.97
C CYS A 32 8.29 -5.06 -10.48
N SER A 33 8.05 -4.01 -11.26
CA SER A 33 7.75 -4.10 -12.68
C SER A 33 8.91 -4.66 -13.50
N VAL A 34 10.14 -4.51 -13.02
CA VAL A 34 11.34 -5.06 -13.70
C VAL A 34 11.18 -6.56 -13.96
N CYS A 35 10.60 -7.31 -13.02
CA CYS A 35 10.34 -8.74 -13.20
C CYS A 35 8.90 -9.01 -13.63
N HIS A 36 7.92 -8.37 -12.99
CA HIS A 36 6.51 -8.74 -13.12
C HIS A 36 5.79 -8.14 -14.32
N ALA A 37 6.32 -7.11 -14.99
CA ALA A 37 5.64 -6.55 -16.17
C ALA A 37 5.62 -7.52 -17.35
N MET A 38 6.75 -8.20 -17.60
CA MET A 38 6.93 -9.12 -18.73
C MET A 38 7.17 -10.56 -18.32
N GLY A 39 7.20 -10.85 -17.01
CA GLY A 39 7.44 -12.20 -16.48
C GLY A 39 8.89 -12.65 -16.67
N ILE A 40 9.85 -11.75 -16.42
CA ILE A 40 11.27 -12.06 -16.54
C ILE A 40 11.63 -13.19 -15.58
N ALA A 41 12.45 -14.14 -16.06
CA ALA A 41 12.89 -15.31 -15.29
C ALA A 41 11.73 -16.15 -14.70
N GLY A 42 10.56 -16.13 -15.33
CA GLY A 42 9.39 -16.89 -14.86
C GLY A 42 8.59 -16.20 -13.74
N ALA A 43 8.84 -14.91 -13.47
CA ALA A 43 8.01 -14.15 -12.55
C ALA A 43 6.54 -14.14 -13.00
N PRO A 44 5.56 -14.26 -12.08
CA PRO A 44 4.14 -14.19 -12.45
C PRO A 44 3.82 -12.79 -12.97
N LYS A 45 3.29 -12.69 -14.19
CA LYS A 45 2.98 -11.39 -14.79
C LYS A 45 1.94 -10.64 -13.97
N ALA A 46 2.13 -9.34 -13.78
CA ALA A 46 1.09 -8.51 -13.18
C ALA A 46 -0.18 -8.57 -14.02
N PHE A 47 -1.34 -8.57 -13.34
CA PHE A 47 -2.67 -8.69 -13.94
C PHE A 47 -2.98 -10.01 -14.65
N ASP A 48 -2.08 -11.00 -14.63
CA ASP A 48 -2.37 -12.36 -15.09
C ASP A 48 -3.18 -13.12 -14.02
N LYS A 49 -4.50 -13.12 -14.18
CA LYS A 49 -5.40 -13.76 -13.21
C LYS A 49 -5.06 -15.24 -12.99
N ALA A 50 -4.74 -15.99 -14.05
CA ALA A 50 -4.47 -17.41 -13.95
C ALA A 50 -3.17 -17.69 -13.19
N ALA A 51 -2.14 -16.86 -13.38
CA ALA A 51 -0.89 -16.97 -12.63
C ALA A 51 -1.02 -16.60 -11.15
N TRP A 52 -1.94 -15.69 -10.81
CA TRP A 52 -2.12 -15.16 -9.46
C TRP A 52 -3.17 -15.89 -8.62
N GLU A 53 -4.18 -16.52 -9.21
CA GLU A 53 -5.23 -17.24 -8.50
C GLU A 53 -4.70 -18.28 -7.48
N PRO A 54 -3.82 -19.23 -7.84
CA PRO A 54 -3.28 -20.19 -6.86
C PRO A 54 -2.35 -19.55 -5.82
N ARG A 55 -1.78 -18.38 -6.13
CA ARG A 55 -0.89 -17.64 -5.21
C ARG A 55 -1.71 -16.88 -4.18
N LEU A 56 -2.79 -16.21 -4.60
CA LEU A 56 -3.70 -15.53 -3.70
C LEU A 56 -4.38 -16.51 -2.73
N ALA A 57 -4.58 -17.76 -3.14
CA ALA A 57 -5.11 -18.81 -2.28
C ALA A 57 -4.21 -19.15 -1.08
N THR A 58 -2.91 -18.83 -1.11
CA THR A 58 -2.01 -19.06 0.04
C THR A 58 -2.17 -18.03 1.16
N GLY A 59 -2.87 -16.91 0.90
CA GLY A 59 -3.01 -15.80 1.84
C GLY A 59 -1.92 -14.73 1.69
N MET A 60 -2.22 -13.52 2.17
CA MET A 60 -1.38 -12.35 1.94
C MET A 60 -0.06 -12.37 2.70
N ASP A 61 -0.07 -12.86 3.95
CA ASP A 61 1.13 -12.95 4.78
C ASP A 61 2.20 -13.82 4.09
N THR A 62 1.81 -15.01 3.62
CA THR A 62 2.69 -15.90 2.86
C THR A 62 3.20 -15.27 1.55
N LEU A 63 2.38 -14.47 0.87
CA LEU A 63 2.82 -13.78 -0.34
C LEU A 63 3.86 -12.69 -0.03
N VAL A 64 3.66 -11.91 1.02
CA VAL A 64 4.60 -10.87 1.44
C VAL A 64 5.92 -11.49 1.93
N ASP A 65 5.85 -12.60 2.67
CA ASP A 65 7.03 -13.34 3.12
C ASP A 65 7.87 -13.89 1.96
N SER A 66 7.25 -14.18 0.81
CA SER A 66 7.98 -14.70 -0.36
C SER A 66 8.87 -13.66 -1.07
N VAL A 67 8.75 -12.39 -0.70
CA VAL A 67 9.46 -11.27 -1.34
C VAL A 67 10.17 -10.34 -0.33
N THR A 68 10.18 -10.73 0.95
CA THR A 68 10.86 -10.02 2.05
C THR A 68 12.14 -10.75 2.42
#